data_AF-A0A8H4BF68-F1
#
_entry.id   AF-A0A8H4BF68-F1
#
_cell.length_a   1.000
_cell.length_b   1.000
_cell.length_c   1.000
_cell.angle_alpha   90.00
_cell.angle_beta   90.00
_cell.angle_gamma   90.00
#
_symmetry.space_group_name_H-M   'P 1'
#
loop_
_entity.id
_entity.type
_entity.pdbx_description
1 polymer ?
#
loop_
_entity_poly.entity_id
_entity_poly.type
_entity_poly.pdbx_seq_one_letter_code
_entity_poly.pdbx_strand_id
1 'polypeptide(L)'
;MVHGKLQVIAGTTERLFEKLADETAQDMEYVDTFLMNYASFTTSTHLLSQLISRFHLGPLPGEYEYFKKWQYSIQSKVLAVIDRWV
;
A
#
# COMPACT_ATOMS: atom_id res chain seq x y z
N MET A 1 11.03 15.32 8.37
CA MET A 1 11.13 15.28 6.90
C MET A 1 12.59 15.30 6.53
N VAL A 2 13.06 14.30 5.78
CA VAL A 2 14.43 14.26 5.25
C VAL A 2 14.29 14.43 3.73
N HIS A 3 14.96 15.42 3.15
CA HIS A 3 14.80 15.81 1.73
C HIS A 3 13.36 16.17 1.29
N GLY A 4 12.52 16.70 2.19
CA GLY A 4 11.16 17.13 1.86
C GLY A 4 10.14 16.00 1.66
N LYS A 5 10.54 14.75 1.94
CA LYS A 5 9.70 13.56 1.84
C LYS A 5 9.32 13.04 3.24
N LEU A 6 8.11 12.50 3.36
CA LEU A 6 7.69 11.79 4.56
C LEU A 6 8.48 10.47 4.62
N GLN A 7 9.27 10.26 5.68
CA GLN A 7 9.96 8.99 5.91
C GLN A 7 9.21 8.15 6.92
N VAL A 8 9.00 6.88 6.58
CA VAL A 8 8.48 5.87 7.51
C VAL A 8 9.65 5.34 8.33
N ILE A 9 9.68 5.64 9.63
CA ILE A 9 10.73 5.16 10.56
C ILE A 9 10.35 3.80 11.15
N ALA A 10 9.08 3.66 11.53
CA ALA A 10 8.50 2.43 12.06
C ALA A 10 6.97 2.46 11.87
N GLY A 11 6.33 1.29 11.96
CA GLY A 11 4.89 1.12 11.90
C GLY A 11 4.50 -0.30 12.26
N THR A 12 3.21 -0.53 12.53
CA THR A 12 2.71 -1.91 12.57
C THR A 12 2.72 -2.49 11.16
N THR A 13 2.76 -3.82 11.06
CA THR A 13 2.74 -4.52 9.78
C THR A 13 1.59 -4.05 8.89
N GLU A 14 0.39 -3.86 9.46
CA GLU A 14 -0.80 -3.38 8.76
C GLU A 14 -0.61 -1.96 8.22
N ARG A 15 -0.03 -1.05 9.02
CA ARG A 15 0.21 0.33 8.59
C ARG A 15 1.28 0.41 7.49
N LEU A 16 2.29 -0.45 7.56
CA LEU A 16 3.30 -0.53 6.49
C LEU A 16 2.67 -1.05 5.19
N PHE A 17 1.78 -2.04 5.26
CA PHE A 17 1.03 -2.50 4.09
C PHE A 17 0.11 -1.42 3.52
N GLU A 18 -0.66 -0.72 4.36
CA GLU A 18 -1.54 0.37 3.90
C GLU A 18 -0.73 1.43 3.15
N LYS A 19 0.48 1.74 3.62
CA LYS A 19 1.34 2.76 3.02
C LYS A 19 1.78 2.43 1.59
N LEU A 20 1.78 1.16 1.18
CA LEU A 20 2.09 0.77 -0.20
C LEU A 20 1.08 1.34 -1.21
N ALA A 21 -0.17 1.49 -0.79
CA ALA A 21 -1.30 1.89 -1.62
C ALA A 21 -2.33 2.69 -0.81
N ASP A 22 -1.88 3.80 -0.22
CA ASP A 22 -2.72 4.79 0.44
C ASP A 22 -3.19 5.87 -0.55
N GLU A 23 -3.85 6.90 -0.05
CA GLU A 23 -4.37 8.03 -0.84
C GLU A 23 -3.27 9.02 -1.23
N THR A 24 -2.12 8.98 -0.58
CA THR A 24 -0.99 9.89 -0.82
C THR A 24 -0.20 9.49 -2.06
N ALA A 25 0.72 10.35 -2.54
CA ALA A 25 1.58 9.97 -3.65
C ALA A 25 2.35 8.68 -3.33
N GLN A 26 2.36 7.73 -4.27
CA GLN A 26 3.05 6.46 -4.07
C GLN A 26 4.56 6.70 -4.07
N ASP A 27 5.21 6.21 -3.02
CA ASP A 27 6.65 6.28 -2.88
C ASP A 27 7.27 4.98 -3.39
N MET A 28 7.85 5.01 -4.59
CA MET A 28 8.46 3.82 -5.19
C MET A 28 9.73 3.36 -4.47
N GLU A 29 10.44 4.25 -3.79
CA GLU A 29 11.60 3.88 -2.96
C GLU A 29 11.16 3.11 -1.71
N TYR A 30 10.03 3.53 -1.13
CA TYR A 30 9.38 2.78 -0.06
C TYR A 30 8.87 1.42 -0.54
N VAL A 31 8.23 1.36 -1.71
CA VAL A 31 7.76 0.09 -2.31
C VAL A 31 8.93 -0.88 -2.49
N ASP A 32 10.03 -0.43 -3.09
CA ASP A 32 11.23 -1.24 -3.29
C ASP A 32 11.80 -1.73 -1.95
N THR A 33 11.94 -0.81 -0.98
CA THR A 33 12.44 -1.15 0.37
C THR A 33 11.54 -2.17 1.05
N PHE A 34 10.21 -2.00 0.95
CA PHE A 34 9.25 -2.93 1.53
C PHE A 34 9.35 -4.31 0.87
N LEU A 35 9.33 -4.38 -0.47
CA LEU A 35 9.38 -5.64 -1.22
C LEU A 35 10.71 -6.39 -1.03
N MET A 36 11.80 -5.70 -0.75
CA MET A 36 13.08 -6.35 -0.40
C MET A 36 13.08 -6.95 1.01
N ASN A 37 12.28 -6.41 1.94
CA ASN A 37 12.40 -6.73 3.37
C ASN A 37 11.17 -7.43 3.98
N TYR A 38 10.05 -7.55 3.26
CA TYR A 38 8.79 -8.07 3.81
C TYR A 38 8.92 -9.47 4.41
N ALA A 39 9.78 -10.33 3.85
CA ALA A 39 10.00 -11.69 4.32
C ALA A 39 10.47 -11.78 5.79
N SER A 40 10.99 -10.68 6.36
CA SER A 40 11.38 -10.59 7.76
C SER A 40 10.19 -10.49 8.73
N PHE A 41 9.02 -10.08 8.25
CA PHE A 41 7.85 -9.79 9.09
C PHE A 41 6.51 -10.28 8.52
N THR A 42 6.49 -10.86 7.33
CA THR A 42 5.30 -11.48 6.72
C THR A 42 5.70 -12.53 5.67
N THR A 43 4.74 -13.29 5.16
CA THR A 43 4.95 -14.28 4.08
C THR A 43 4.48 -13.72 2.74
N SER A 44 5.02 -14.26 1.63
CA SER A 44 4.59 -13.88 0.27
C SER A 44 3.09 -14.12 0.06
N THR A 45 2.56 -15.21 0.60
CA THR A 45 1.13 -15.54 0.53
C THR A 45 0.28 -14.53 1.30
N HIS A 46 0.74 -14.09 2.47
CA HIS A 46 0.03 -13.08 3.26
C HIS A 46 0.08 -11.71 2.59
N LEU A 47 1.25 -11.30 2.07
CA LEU A 47 1.40 -10.06 1.30
C LEU A 47 0.45 -10.04 0.09
N LEU A 48 0.41 -11.11 -0.71
CA LEU A 48 -0.49 -11.19 -1.85
C LEU A 48 -1.96 -11.11 -1.41
N SER A 49 -2.34 -11.80 -0.33
CA SER A 49 -3.69 -11.72 0.22
C SER A 49 -4.07 -10.31 0.66
N GLN A 50 -3.15 -9.57 1.29
CA GLN A 50 -3.38 -8.18 1.70
C GLN A 50 -3.54 -7.25 0.48
N LEU A 51 -2.73 -7.41 -0.56
CA LEU A 51 -2.83 -6.65 -1.80
C LEU A 51 -4.18 -6.90 -2.50
N ILE A 52 -4.63 -8.16 -2.58
CA ILE A 52 -5.93 -8.52 -3.13
C ILE A 52 -7.06 -7.88 -2.31
N SER A 53 -7.00 -7.95 -0.98
CA SER A 53 -8.00 -7.32 -0.10
C SER A 53 -8.03 -5.81 -0.29
N ARG A 54 -6.86 -5.17 -0.43
CA ARG A 54 -6.77 -3.72 -0.66
C ARG A 54 -7.33 -3.31 -2.02
N PHE A 55 -7.12 -4.12 -3.06
CA PHE A 55 -7.68 -3.89 -4.39
C PHE A 55 -9.21 -3.95 -4.40
N HIS A 56 -9.78 -4.87 -3.63
CA HIS A 56 -11.23 -5.08 -3.52
C HIS A 56 -11.85 -4.36 -2.32
N LEU A 57 -11.16 -3.39 -1.71
CA LEU A 57 -11.72 -2.59 -0.63
C LEU A 57 -13.04 -1.98 -1.10
N GLY A 58 -14.10 -2.07 -0.29
CA GLY A 58 -15.40 -1.49 -0.58
C GLY A 58 -15.66 -0.22 0.24
N PRO A 59 -16.64 0.61 -0.16
CA PRO A 59 -17.02 1.78 0.61
C PRO A 59 -17.69 1.35 1.92
N LEU A 60 -17.32 2.00 3.03
CA LEU A 60 -18.09 1.91 4.27
C LEU A 60 -19.37 2.76 4.17
N PRO A 61 -20.44 2.43 4.93
CA PRO A 61 -21.64 3.24 4.95
C PRO A 61 -21.32 4.70 5.31
N GLY A 62 -21.60 5.63 4.39
CA GLY A 62 -21.34 7.05 4.57
C GLY A 62 -20.02 7.57 3.96
N GLU A 63 -19.17 6.70 3.45
CA GLU A 63 -17.86 7.07 2.86
C GLU A 63 -17.81 6.94 1.33
N TYR A 64 -18.97 6.83 0.67
CA TYR A 64 -19.07 6.57 -0.77
C TYR A 64 -18.30 7.57 -1.63
N GLU A 65 -18.37 8.87 -1.33
CA GLU A 65 -17.67 9.91 -2.10
C GLU A 65 -16.15 9.86 -1.91
N TYR A 66 -15.70 9.57 -0.68
CA TYR A 66 -14.29 9.36 -0.38
C TYR A 66 -13.75 8.16 -1.15
N PHE A 67 -14.46 7.04 -1.07
CA PHE A 67 -14.09 5.82 -1.73
C PHE A 67 -14.05 5.98 -3.25
N LYS A 68 -15.09 6.60 -3.84
CA LYS A 68 -15.15 6.87 -5.28
C LYS A 68 -13.97 7.73 -5.77
N LYS A 69 -13.50 8.68 -4.95
CA LYS A 69 -12.35 9.53 -5.28
C LYS A 69 -11.04 8.74 -5.31
N TRP A 70 -10.84 7.82 -4.39
CA TRP A 70 -9.52 7.19 -4.17
C TRP A 70 -9.40 5.76 -4.71
N GLN A 71 -10.51 5.06 -4.95
CA GLN A 71 -10.52 3.65 -5.35
C GLN A 71 -9.61 3.38 -6.55
N TYR A 72 -9.75 4.14 -7.64
CA TYR A 72 -8.95 3.94 -8.85
C TYR A 72 -7.45 4.16 -8.59
N SER A 73 -7.11 5.19 -7.79
CA SER A 73 -5.73 5.49 -7.42
C SER A 73 -5.12 4.36 -6.57
N ILE A 74 -5.85 3.88 -5.58
CA ILE A 74 -5.42 2.76 -4.71
C ILE A 74 -5.26 1.48 -5.54
N GLN A 75 -6.22 1.14 -6.40
CA GLN A 75 -6.17 -0.03 -7.27
C GLN A 75 -4.96 0.02 -8.21
N SER A 76 -4.71 1.17 -8.85
CA SER A 76 -3.53 1.36 -9.71
C SER A 76 -2.21 1.20 -8.96
N LYS A 77 -2.13 1.68 -7.71
CA LYS A 77 -0.92 1.54 -6.87
C LYS A 77 -0.69 0.10 -6.43
N VAL A 78 -1.75 -0.64 -6.11
CA VAL A 78 -1.66 -2.08 -5.82
C VAL A 78 -1.10 -2.82 -7.03
N LEU A 79 -1.61 -2.54 -8.24
CA LEU A 79 -1.08 -3.14 -9.46
C LEU A 79 0.39 -2.77 -9.70
N ALA A 80 0.79 -1.52 -9.44
CA ALA A 80 2.18 -1.11 -9.54
C ALA A 80 3.10 -1.86 -8.54
N VAL A 81 2.62 -2.12 -7.32
CA VAL A 81 3.37 -2.94 -6.35
C VAL A 81 3.51 -4.39 -6.84
N ILE A 82 2.46 -4.96 -7.42
CA ILE A 82 2.50 -6.33 -7.97
C ILE A 82 3.44 -6.40 -9.17
N ASP A 83 3.35 -5.45 -10.10
CA ASP A 83 4.23 -5.36 -11.28
C ASP A 83 5.70 -5.24 -10.87
N ARG A 84 5.98 -4.48 -9.80
CA ARG A 84 7.33 -4.33 -9.26
C ARG A 84 7.84 -5.56 -8.51
N TRP A 85 6.94 -6.42 -8.03
CA TRP A 85 7.28 -7.60 -7.24
C TRP A 85 7.67 -8.80 -8.10
N VAL A 86 7.14 -8.90 -9.33
CA VAL A 86 7.45 -9.97 -10.31
C VAL A 86 8.75 -9.66 -11.05
#